data_AF-A0A955ERD5-F1
#
_entry.id   AF-A0A955ERD5-F1
#
_cell.length_a   1.000
_cell.length_b   1.000
_cell.length_c   1.000
_cell.angle_alpha   90.00
_cell.angle_beta   90.00
_cell.angle_gamma   90.00
#
_symmetry.space_group_name_H-M   'P 1'
#
loop_
_entity.id
_entity.type
_entity.pdbx_description
1 polymer ?
#
loop_
_entity_poly.entity_id
_entity_poly.type
_entity_poly.pdbx_seq_one_letter_code
_entity_poly.pdbx_strand_id
1 'polypeptide(L)'
;MATNYWDYIRVGDLLRLQEGIEGDEARLADDEVVFIVVHQVYELWFKLVLRQLGSARDALAQDVVPEESIATVCSGLDRCVRILRVAVQHFEVVESIQTRDYLAFRDKLFPASGFQSAQLREIEILLGLPADERIPFGSDRDAWLDALKDHHGQRGEGWERVQARLADRPSLREALEAWLARTPIRGSSPGDAGDDEVVAGFLADYRAAHEVAVRRLVASIGETAGVPPAALEAR
;
A
#
# COMPACT_ATOMS: atom_id res chain seq x y z
N MET A 1 26.44 -7.58 -26.54
CA MET A 1 25.73 -6.79 -27.57
C MET A 1 25.02 -5.64 -26.88
N ALA A 2 24.96 -4.46 -27.48
CA ALA A 2 24.12 -3.38 -26.95
C ALA A 2 22.66 -3.74 -27.24
N THR A 3 21.87 -4.00 -26.19
CA THR A 3 20.42 -4.22 -26.31
C THR A 3 19.75 -2.88 -26.55
N ASN A 4 18.94 -2.75 -27.60
CA ASN A 4 18.19 -1.51 -27.83
C ASN A 4 17.04 -1.37 -26.80
N TYR A 5 16.50 -0.16 -26.65
CA TYR A 5 15.43 0.14 -25.70
C TYR A 5 14.19 -0.74 -25.91
N TRP A 6 13.77 -0.88 -27.18
CA TRP A 6 12.57 -1.58 -27.59
C TRP A 6 12.57 -3.05 -27.12
N ASP A 7 13.72 -3.71 -27.30
CA ASP A 7 13.93 -5.09 -26.92
C ASP A 7 14.14 -5.24 -25.41
N TYR A 8 14.86 -4.30 -24.77
CA TYR A 8 15.18 -4.38 -23.34
C TYR A 8 13.94 -4.36 -22.44
N ILE A 9 12.99 -3.47 -22.71
CA ILE A 9 11.73 -3.41 -21.94
C ILE A 9 10.58 -4.16 -22.61
N ARG A 10 10.85 -4.89 -23.70
CA ARG A 10 9.87 -5.67 -24.46
C ARG A 10 8.64 -4.85 -24.88
N VAL A 11 8.87 -3.65 -25.44
CA VAL A 11 7.79 -2.73 -25.84
C VAL A 11 6.81 -3.42 -26.79
N GLY A 12 7.32 -4.22 -27.74
CA GLY A 12 6.48 -4.96 -28.68
C GLY A 12 5.53 -5.96 -28.04
N ASP A 13 5.89 -6.57 -26.91
CA ASP A 13 4.98 -7.46 -26.17
C ASP A 13 3.99 -6.65 -25.33
N LEU A 14 4.47 -5.57 -24.68
CA LEU A 14 3.65 -4.70 -23.84
C LEU A 14 2.50 -4.06 -24.64
N LEU A 15 2.79 -3.58 -25.85
CA LEU A 15 1.83 -2.93 -26.76
C LEU A 15 0.89 -3.91 -27.49
N ARG A 16 0.92 -5.20 -27.17
CA ARG A 16 -0.01 -6.21 -27.72
C ARG A 16 -1.05 -6.67 -26.71
N LEU A 17 -0.98 -6.19 -25.47
CA LEU A 17 -1.86 -6.65 -24.39
C LEU A 17 -3.20 -5.91 -24.37
N GLN A 18 -3.46 -4.99 -25.31
CA GLN A 18 -4.64 -4.11 -25.34
C GLN A 18 -5.77 -4.66 -26.24
N GLU A 19 -5.92 -5.98 -26.31
CA GLU A 19 -6.77 -6.68 -27.30
C GLU A 19 -8.22 -6.95 -26.83
N GLY A 20 -8.55 -6.65 -25.58
CA GLY A 20 -9.87 -6.90 -25.00
C GLY A 20 -10.24 -8.38 -24.93
N ILE A 21 -11.54 -8.69 -24.76
CA ILE A 21 -12.02 -10.08 -24.63
C ILE A 21 -11.95 -10.84 -25.97
N GLU A 22 -12.12 -10.14 -27.09
CA GLU A 22 -12.15 -10.75 -28.43
C GLU A 22 -10.75 -11.02 -29.01
N GLY A 23 -9.68 -10.50 -28.38
CA GLY A 23 -8.32 -10.66 -28.90
C GLY A 23 -8.03 -9.84 -30.16
N ASP A 24 -8.74 -8.72 -30.36
CA ASP A 24 -8.62 -7.85 -31.53
C ASP A 24 -8.83 -6.38 -31.16
N GLU A 25 -7.73 -5.64 -30.96
CA GLU A 25 -7.75 -4.22 -30.59
C GLU A 25 -8.53 -3.36 -31.62
N ALA A 26 -8.50 -3.72 -32.91
CA ALA A 26 -9.16 -2.95 -33.96
C ALA A 26 -10.70 -2.95 -33.85
N ARG A 27 -11.27 -3.81 -32.99
CA ARG A 27 -12.71 -3.88 -32.71
C ARG A 27 -13.12 -3.14 -31.44
N LEU A 28 -12.14 -2.62 -30.69
CA LEU A 28 -12.40 -1.88 -29.47
C LEU A 28 -12.76 -0.43 -29.80
N ALA A 29 -13.61 0.16 -28.97
CA ALA A 29 -13.79 1.60 -28.98
C ALA A 29 -12.54 2.27 -28.37
N ASP A 30 -12.22 3.49 -28.79
CA ASP A 30 -11.05 4.23 -28.27
C ASP A 30 -11.07 4.33 -26.74
N ASP A 31 -12.23 4.59 -26.15
CA ASP A 31 -12.40 4.67 -24.68
C ASP A 31 -12.26 3.31 -23.97
N GLU A 32 -12.53 2.19 -24.67
CA GLU A 32 -12.29 0.84 -24.15
C GLU A 32 -10.78 0.57 -24.07
N VAL A 33 -10.00 1.03 -25.06
CA VAL A 33 -8.52 0.97 -25.01
C VAL A 33 -7.96 1.84 -23.90
N VAL A 34 -8.48 3.06 -23.70
CA VAL A 34 -8.12 3.93 -22.56
C VAL A 34 -8.36 3.21 -21.24
N PHE A 35 -9.55 2.61 -21.08
CA PHE A 35 -9.90 1.83 -19.90
C PHE A 35 -8.89 0.70 -19.64
N ILE A 36 -8.53 -0.10 -20.65
CA ILE A 36 -7.57 -1.19 -20.52
C ILE A 36 -6.19 -0.68 -20.11
N VAL A 37 -5.65 0.32 -20.82
CA VAL A 37 -4.30 0.85 -20.59
C VAL A 37 -4.17 1.42 -19.17
N VAL A 38 -5.17 2.18 -18.70
CA VAL A 38 -5.14 2.75 -17.35
C VAL A 38 -5.04 1.65 -16.29
N HIS A 39 -5.83 0.57 -16.42
CA HIS A 39 -5.82 -0.55 -15.48
C HIS A 39 -4.52 -1.37 -15.56
N GLN A 40 -3.95 -1.56 -16.76
CA GLN A 40 -2.65 -2.22 -16.91
C GLN A 40 -1.53 -1.42 -16.23
N VAL A 41 -1.55 -0.09 -16.35
CA VAL A 41 -0.59 0.78 -15.66
C VAL A 41 -0.77 0.70 -14.13
N TYR A 42 -2.00 0.59 -13.61
CA TYR A 42 -2.21 0.30 -12.18
C TYR A 42 -1.53 -1.00 -11.75
N GLU A 43 -1.73 -2.10 -12.49
CA GLU A 43 -1.13 -3.40 -12.16
C GLU A 43 0.41 -3.36 -12.22
N LEU A 44 0.99 -2.56 -13.12
CA LEU A 44 2.44 -2.31 -13.14
C LEU A 44 2.91 -1.50 -11.93
N TRP A 45 2.15 -0.49 -11.49
CA TRP A 45 2.45 0.25 -10.27
C TRP A 45 2.34 -0.62 -9.02
N PHE A 46 1.30 -1.44 -8.91
CA PHE A 46 1.12 -2.38 -7.80
C PHE A 46 2.26 -3.39 -7.73
N LYS A 47 2.75 -3.88 -8.86
CA LYS A 47 3.94 -4.74 -8.93
C LYS A 47 5.17 -4.08 -8.31
N LEU A 48 5.39 -2.80 -8.59
CA LEU A 48 6.51 -2.05 -8.01
C LEU A 48 6.32 -1.82 -6.50
N VAL A 49 5.11 -1.47 -6.07
CA VAL A 49 4.76 -1.32 -4.64
C VAL A 49 5.01 -2.62 -3.89
N LEU A 50 4.49 -3.75 -4.38
CA LEU A 50 4.71 -5.07 -3.77
C LEU A 50 6.18 -5.42 -3.64
N ARG A 51 7.00 -5.09 -4.64
CA ARG A 51 8.45 -5.30 -4.58
C ARG A 51 9.09 -4.47 -3.47
N GLN A 52 8.73 -3.20 -3.33
CA GLN A 52 9.29 -2.34 -2.27
C GLN A 52 8.82 -2.77 -0.88
N LEU A 53 7.52 -3.06 -0.71
CA LEU A 53 6.95 -3.51 0.56
C LEU A 53 7.52 -4.86 0.99
N GLY A 54 7.69 -5.80 0.05
CA GLY A 54 8.28 -7.10 0.32
C GLY A 54 9.72 -6.95 0.81
N SER A 55 10.54 -6.18 0.10
CA SER A 55 11.92 -5.90 0.53
C SER A 55 11.99 -5.19 1.89
N ALA A 56 11.05 -4.27 2.18
CA ALA A 56 10.99 -3.61 3.49
C ALA A 56 10.65 -4.60 4.61
N ARG A 57 9.65 -5.46 4.39
CA ARG A 57 9.24 -6.50 5.34
C ARG A 57 10.39 -7.47 5.60
N ASP A 58 11.03 -7.97 4.55
CA ASP A 58 12.11 -8.95 4.65
C ASP A 58 13.32 -8.38 5.41
N ALA A 59 13.64 -7.10 5.23
CA ALA A 59 14.72 -6.43 5.95
C ALA A 59 14.40 -6.28 7.45
N LEU A 60 13.18 -5.88 7.81
CA LEU A 60 12.76 -5.69 9.20
C LEU A 60 12.51 -7.00 9.95
N ALA A 61 12.20 -8.08 9.22
CA ALA A 61 11.96 -9.41 9.77
C ALA A 61 13.23 -10.14 10.23
N GLN A 62 14.43 -9.61 9.93
CA GLN A 62 15.70 -10.22 10.36
C GLN A 62 15.91 -10.05 11.87
N ASP A 63 16.50 -11.05 12.54
CA ASP A 63 16.81 -10.98 13.98
C ASP A 63 17.62 -9.72 14.33
N VAL A 64 18.66 -9.45 13.54
CA VAL A 64 19.48 -8.24 13.60
C VAL A 64 19.25 -7.45 12.31
N VAL A 65 18.79 -6.21 12.44
CA VAL A 65 18.57 -5.32 11.29
C VAL A 65 19.79 -4.40 11.16
N PRO A 66 20.57 -4.50 10.07
CA PRO A 66 21.69 -3.59 9.84
C PRO A 66 21.20 -2.15 9.70
N GLU A 67 21.93 -1.19 10.27
CA GLU A 67 21.55 0.22 10.25
C GLU A 67 21.41 0.76 8.81
N GLU A 68 22.28 0.33 7.91
CA GLU A 68 22.22 0.67 6.48
C GLU A 68 20.94 0.18 5.78
N SER A 69 20.32 -0.88 6.30
CA SER A 69 19.07 -1.41 5.77
C SER A 69 17.91 -0.46 6.05
N ILE A 70 17.94 0.28 7.16
CA ILE A 70 16.88 1.23 7.52
C ILE A 70 16.76 2.35 6.48
N ALA A 71 17.89 2.90 6.03
CA ALA A 71 17.89 3.91 4.97
C ALA A 71 17.26 3.37 3.67
N THR A 72 17.54 2.11 3.33
CA THR A 72 16.97 1.43 2.16
C THR A 72 15.47 1.19 2.32
N VAL A 73 15.03 0.73 3.50
CA VAL A 73 13.61 0.55 3.85
C VAL A 73 12.86 1.88 3.69
N CYS A 74 13.34 2.94 4.32
CA CYS A 74 12.72 4.28 4.24
C CYS A 74 12.65 4.78 2.80
N SER A 75 13.71 4.61 2.00
CA SER A 75 13.72 4.99 0.58
C SER A 75 12.70 4.19 -0.24
N GLY A 76 12.56 2.89 0.03
CA GLY A 76 11.57 2.02 -0.61
C GLY A 76 10.13 2.43 -0.28
N LEU A 77 9.85 2.75 0.99
CA LEU A 77 8.53 3.21 1.44
C LEU A 77 8.18 4.59 0.86
N ASP A 78 9.15 5.52 0.81
CA ASP A 78 8.95 6.82 0.13
C ASP A 78 8.62 6.63 -1.36
N ARG A 79 9.29 5.66 -2.02
CA ARG A 79 8.96 5.28 -3.40
C ARG A 79 7.54 4.75 -3.52
N CYS A 80 7.06 3.91 -2.60
CA CYS A 80 5.66 3.48 -2.58
C CYS A 80 4.71 4.67 -2.50
N VAL A 81 4.96 5.63 -1.60
CA VAL A 81 4.12 6.83 -1.45
C VAL A 81 4.08 7.64 -2.75
N ARG A 82 5.22 7.83 -3.42
CA ARG A 82 5.29 8.52 -4.71
C ARG A 82 4.50 7.79 -5.79
N ILE A 83 4.65 6.47 -5.90
CA ILE A 83 3.92 5.65 -6.87
C ILE A 83 2.41 5.77 -6.62
N LEU A 84 1.96 5.63 -5.37
CA LEU A 84 0.54 5.69 -5.03
C LEU A 84 -0.05 7.08 -5.29
N ARG A 85 0.70 8.17 -5.07
CA ARG A 85 0.27 9.53 -5.44
C ARG A 85 0.06 9.67 -6.95
N VAL A 86 0.99 9.17 -7.76
CA VAL A 86 0.85 9.17 -9.22
C VAL A 86 -0.32 8.29 -9.66
N ALA A 87 -0.49 7.13 -9.04
CA ALA A 87 -1.59 6.21 -9.34
C ALA A 87 -2.96 6.85 -9.05
N VAL A 88 -3.08 7.66 -7.99
CA VAL A 88 -4.31 8.42 -7.72
C VAL A 88 -4.57 9.46 -8.80
N GLN A 89 -3.57 10.28 -9.15
CA GLN A 89 -3.72 11.32 -10.18
C GLN A 89 -4.03 10.74 -11.56
N HIS A 90 -3.46 9.59 -11.89
CA HIS A 90 -3.67 8.90 -13.16
C HIS A 90 -5.15 8.53 -13.39
N PHE A 91 -5.96 8.38 -12.33
CA PHE A 91 -7.39 8.09 -12.48
C PHE A 91 -8.15 9.18 -13.26
N GLU A 92 -7.67 10.42 -13.25
CA GLU A 92 -8.24 11.55 -14.00
C GLU A 92 -8.36 11.26 -15.51
N VAL A 93 -7.52 10.35 -16.05
CA VAL A 93 -7.64 9.91 -17.45
C VAL A 93 -8.93 9.15 -17.69
N VAL A 94 -9.35 8.28 -16.76
CA VAL A 94 -10.63 7.55 -16.87
C VAL A 94 -11.81 8.49 -16.68
N GLU A 95 -11.66 9.53 -15.85
CA GLU A 95 -12.69 10.56 -15.65
C GLU A 95 -12.98 11.38 -16.92
N SER A 96 -12.11 11.32 -17.94
CA SER A 96 -12.36 11.93 -19.24
C SER A 96 -13.34 11.16 -20.12
N ILE A 97 -13.61 9.89 -19.83
CA ILE A 97 -14.54 9.06 -20.59
C ILE A 97 -15.98 9.50 -20.32
N GLN A 98 -16.73 9.84 -21.36
CA GLN A 98 -18.13 10.23 -21.18
C GLN A 98 -18.99 9.02 -20.78
N THR A 99 -20.01 9.25 -19.96
CA THR A 99 -20.92 8.18 -19.52
C THR A 99 -21.49 7.37 -20.68
N ARG A 100 -21.86 8.02 -21.79
CA ARG A 100 -22.39 7.34 -22.98
C ARG A 100 -21.39 6.35 -23.56
N ASP A 101 -20.13 6.75 -23.67
CA ASP A 101 -19.10 5.97 -24.33
C ASP A 101 -18.65 4.82 -23.42
N TYR A 102 -18.59 5.05 -22.10
CA TYR A 102 -18.44 3.98 -21.11
C TYR A 102 -19.56 2.93 -21.20
N LEU A 103 -20.81 3.36 -21.33
CA LEU A 103 -21.96 2.45 -21.47
C LEU A 103 -21.88 1.58 -22.73
N ALA A 104 -21.16 2.01 -23.77
CA ALA A 104 -21.05 1.25 -25.02
C ALA A 104 -20.24 -0.06 -24.89
N PHE A 105 -19.33 -0.14 -23.90
CA PHE A 105 -18.54 -1.35 -23.65
C PHE A 105 -18.70 -1.92 -22.24
N ARG A 106 -19.40 -1.24 -21.33
CA ARG A 106 -19.63 -1.69 -19.95
C ARG A 106 -20.19 -3.11 -19.84
N ASP A 107 -21.11 -3.49 -20.74
CA ASP A 107 -21.74 -4.81 -20.68
C ASP A 107 -20.73 -5.94 -20.98
N LYS A 108 -19.68 -5.66 -21.74
CA LYS A 108 -18.56 -6.59 -21.97
C LYS A 108 -17.72 -6.79 -20.70
N LEU A 109 -17.66 -5.78 -19.84
CA LEU A 109 -16.87 -5.82 -18.61
C LEU A 109 -17.55 -6.63 -17.51
N PHE A 110 -18.84 -6.96 -17.56
CA PHE A 110 -19.46 -7.75 -16.50
C PHE A 110 -18.98 -9.21 -16.57
N PRO A 111 -18.51 -9.84 -15.46
CA PRO A 111 -18.55 -9.42 -14.05
C PRO A 111 -17.23 -8.79 -13.52
N ALA A 112 -16.32 -8.39 -14.41
CA ALA A 112 -15.01 -7.84 -14.06
C ALA A 112 -15.10 -6.65 -13.10
N SER A 113 -14.26 -6.66 -12.06
CA SER A 113 -14.24 -5.63 -11.02
C SER A 113 -12.85 -5.43 -10.44
N GLY A 114 -12.55 -4.20 -9.97
CA GLY A 114 -11.34 -3.92 -9.19
C GLY A 114 -11.21 -4.77 -7.92
N PHE A 115 -12.32 -5.34 -7.42
CA PHE A 115 -12.30 -6.34 -6.34
C PHE A 115 -11.51 -7.61 -6.68
N GLN A 116 -11.30 -7.86 -7.97
CA GLN A 116 -10.62 -9.05 -8.49
C GLN A 116 -9.12 -8.79 -8.76
N SER A 117 -8.60 -7.59 -8.45
CA SER A 117 -7.17 -7.33 -8.51
C SER A 117 -6.44 -8.10 -7.41
N ALA A 118 -5.75 -9.17 -7.81
CA ALA A 118 -4.95 -9.99 -6.90
C ALA A 118 -3.82 -9.17 -6.26
N GLN A 119 -3.13 -8.33 -7.03
CA GLN A 119 -2.02 -7.53 -6.51
C GLN A 119 -2.48 -6.50 -5.47
N LEU A 120 -3.66 -5.89 -5.64
CA LEU A 120 -4.22 -4.99 -4.64
C LEU A 120 -4.48 -5.74 -3.32
N ARG A 121 -5.02 -6.97 -3.38
CA ARG A 121 -5.20 -7.84 -2.20
C ARG A 121 -3.88 -8.24 -1.57
N GLU A 122 -2.87 -8.54 -2.38
CA GLU A 122 -1.53 -8.81 -1.86
C GLU A 122 -0.95 -7.61 -1.10
N ILE A 123 -1.18 -6.38 -1.56
CA ILE A 123 -0.74 -5.15 -0.88
C ILE A 123 -1.42 -5.04 0.49
N GLU A 124 -2.74 -5.20 0.55
CA GLU A 124 -3.50 -5.17 1.80
C GLU A 124 -2.97 -6.20 2.81
N ILE A 125 -2.77 -7.45 2.37
CA ILE A 125 -2.27 -8.53 3.22
C ILE A 125 -0.84 -8.23 3.70
N LEU A 126 0.03 -7.80 2.79
CA LEU A 126 1.42 -7.51 3.11
C LEU A 126 1.56 -6.33 4.06
N LEU A 127 0.70 -5.31 3.95
CA LEU A 127 0.63 -4.21 4.91
C LEU A 127 0.10 -4.63 6.28
N GLY A 128 -0.55 -5.80 6.37
CA GLY A 128 -1.10 -6.32 7.62
C GLY A 128 -2.55 -5.89 7.89
N LEU A 129 -3.33 -5.62 6.84
CA LEU A 129 -4.76 -5.30 6.97
C LEU A 129 -5.53 -6.51 7.54
N PRO A 130 -6.19 -6.37 8.70
CA PRO A 130 -6.99 -7.42 9.31
C PRO A 130 -8.13 -7.90 8.40
N ALA A 131 -8.51 -9.17 8.50
CA ALA A 131 -9.54 -9.76 7.65
C ALA A 131 -10.92 -9.10 7.86
N ASP A 132 -11.23 -8.66 9.07
CA ASP A 132 -12.48 -8.02 9.44
C ASP A 132 -12.60 -6.56 8.97
N GLU A 133 -11.49 -5.93 8.61
CA GLU A 133 -11.43 -4.59 8.00
C GLU A 133 -11.46 -4.63 6.46
N ARG A 134 -11.38 -5.81 5.85
CA ARG A 134 -11.42 -5.94 4.38
C ARG A 134 -12.83 -5.68 3.86
N ILE A 135 -12.89 -4.96 2.74
CA ILE A 135 -14.16 -4.70 2.05
C ILE A 135 -14.68 -6.02 1.48
N PRO A 136 -15.91 -6.44 1.86
CA PRO A 136 -16.47 -7.71 1.42
C PRO A 136 -16.82 -7.68 -0.08
N PHE A 137 -16.83 -8.86 -0.70
CA PHE A 137 -17.38 -9.04 -2.04
C PHE A 137 -18.78 -9.64 -1.95
N GLY A 138 -19.81 -8.83 -2.22
CA GLY A 138 -21.20 -9.23 -2.02
C GLY A 138 -21.61 -9.18 -0.55
N SER A 139 -22.55 -10.05 -0.15
CA SER A 139 -23.14 -10.05 1.20
C SER A 139 -22.35 -10.84 2.24
N ASP A 140 -21.42 -11.68 1.80
CA ASP A 140 -20.60 -12.53 2.68
C ASP A 140 -19.21 -11.93 2.88
N ARG A 141 -18.84 -11.69 4.14
CA ARG A 141 -17.55 -11.09 4.51
C ARG A 141 -16.39 -12.04 4.25
N ASP A 142 -16.60 -13.34 4.35
CA ASP A 142 -15.56 -14.35 4.20
C ASP A 142 -15.36 -14.79 2.74
N ALA A 143 -16.29 -14.40 1.86
CA ALA A 143 -16.26 -14.72 0.43
C ALA A 143 -15.40 -13.76 -0.42
N TRP A 144 -14.62 -12.86 0.18
CA TRP A 144 -13.79 -11.92 -0.60
C TRP A 144 -12.76 -12.62 -1.50
N LEU A 145 -12.29 -13.82 -1.13
CA LEU A 145 -11.44 -14.66 -1.99
C LEU A 145 -12.17 -15.21 -3.21
N ASP A 146 -13.50 -15.35 -3.14
CA ASP A 146 -14.29 -15.83 -4.28
C ASP A 146 -14.34 -14.81 -5.42
N ALA A 147 -14.08 -13.53 -5.13
CA ALA A 147 -13.89 -12.51 -6.16
C ALA A 147 -12.71 -12.83 -7.10
N LEU A 148 -11.72 -13.58 -6.61
CA LEU A 148 -10.49 -13.92 -7.37
C LEU A 148 -10.62 -15.23 -8.16
N LYS A 149 -11.75 -15.94 -8.04
CA LYS A 149 -12.05 -17.07 -8.91
C LYS A 149 -12.24 -16.56 -10.34
N ASP A 150 -11.88 -17.39 -11.31
CA ASP A 150 -12.11 -17.06 -12.72
C ASP A 150 -13.61 -17.09 -13.08
N HIS A 151 -13.92 -16.80 -14.35
CA HIS A 151 -15.28 -16.78 -14.87
C HIS A 151 -15.98 -18.16 -14.84
N HIS A 152 -15.26 -19.25 -14.59
CA HIS A 152 -15.79 -20.59 -14.37
C HIS A 152 -15.93 -20.94 -12.88
N GLY A 153 -15.63 -20.00 -11.97
CA GLY A 153 -15.59 -20.24 -10.54
C GLY A 153 -14.39 -21.08 -10.08
N GLN A 154 -13.39 -21.27 -10.96
CA GLN A 154 -12.18 -22.02 -10.64
C GLN A 154 -11.11 -21.13 -10.02
N ARG A 155 -10.17 -21.76 -9.32
CA ARG A 155 -9.04 -21.09 -8.68
C ARG A 155 -8.01 -20.77 -9.76
N GLY A 156 -8.02 -19.54 -10.26
CA GLY A 156 -7.05 -19.05 -11.23
C GLY A 156 -5.77 -18.50 -10.58
N GLU A 157 -4.87 -17.96 -11.40
CA GLU A 157 -3.59 -17.39 -10.96
C GLU A 157 -3.77 -16.35 -9.84
N GLY A 158 -4.74 -15.44 -9.97
CA GLY A 158 -4.99 -14.41 -8.96
C GLY A 158 -5.33 -14.98 -7.58
N TRP A 159 -6.10 -16.07 -7.54
CA TRP A 159 -6.43 -16.76 -6.29
C TRP A 159 -5.21 -17.41 -5.66
N GLU A 160 -4.39 -18.12 -6.47
CA GLU A 160 -3.18 -18.78 -6.00
C GLU A 160 -2.14 -17.79 -5.47
N ARG A 161 -1.98 -16.65 -6.14
CA ARG A 161 -1.10 -15.56 -5.70
C ARG A 161 -1.49 -15.02 -4.33
N VAL A 162 -2.77 -14.76 -4.12
CA VAL A 162 -3.26 -14.21 -2.84
C VAL A 162 -3.14 -15.24 -1.72
N GLN A 163 -3.37 -16.53 -2.01
CA GLN A 163 -3.16 -17.60 -1.03
C GLN A 163 -1.69 -17.77 -0.66
N ALA A 164 -0.78 -17.71 -1.64
CA ALA A 164 0.66 -17.70 -1.37
C ALA A 164 1.04 -16.50 -0.48
N ARG A 165 0.46 -15.32 -0.74
CA ARG A 165 0.69 -14.13 0.09
C ARG A 165 0.15 -14.27 1.52
N LEU A 166 -1.00 -14.91 1.72
CA LEU A 166 -1.54 -15.17 3.07
C LEU A 166 -0.62 -16.09 3.88
N ALA A 167 0.00 -17.07 3.22
CA ALA A 167 0.96 -17.97 3.84
C ALA A 167 2.33 -17.31 4.09
N ASP A 168 2.69 -16.28 3.32
CA ASP A 168 3.94 -15.54 3.41
C ASP A 168 3.95 -14.55 4.59
N ARG A 169 4.29 -15.07 5.77
CA ARG A 169 4.33 -14.35 7.05
C ARG A 169 5.78 -14.08 7.49
N PRO A 170 6.05 -13.03 8.27
CA PRO A 170 5.10 -12.03 8.80
C PRO A 170 4.67 -11.00 7.76
N SER A 171 3.63 -10.23 8.06
CA SER A 171 3.30 -8.97 7.37
C SER A 171 4.33 -7.88 7.70
N LEU A 172 4.32 -6.78 6.93
CA LEU A 172 5.16 -5.61 7.20
C LEU A 172 4.85 -5.00 8.57
N ARG A 173 3.56 -4.91 8.95
CA ARG A 173 3.15 -4.42 10.26
C ARG A 173 3.75 -5.25 11.38
N GLU A 174 3.63 -6.57 11.30
CA GLU A 174 4.18 -7.48 12.32
C GLU A 174 5.70 -7.45 12.37
N ALA A 175 6.37 -7.40 11.20
CA ALA A 175 7.82 -7.26 11.14
C ALA A 175 8.28 -5.95 11.79
N LEU A 176 7.58 -4.85 11.52
CA LEU A 176 7.85 -3.54 12.10
C LEU A 176 7.62 -3.53 13.61
N GLU A 177 6.47 -4.04 14.08
CA GLU A 177 6.13 -4.13 15.51
C GLU A 177 7.15 -5.00 16.25
N ALA A 178 7.51 -6.17 15.71
CA ALA A 178 8.51 -7.04 16.30
C ALA A 178 9.91 -6.42 16.32
N TRP A 179 10.26 -5.61 15.32
CA TRP A 179 11.54 -4.88 15.28
C TRP A 179 11.58 -3.73 16.29
N LEU A 180 10.51 -2.95 16.38
CA LEU A 180 10.39 -1.88 17.37
C LEU A 180 10.40 -2.44 18.78
N ALA A 181 9.71 -3.57 19.02
CA ALA A 181 9.64 -4.19 20.34
C ALA A 181 11.03 -4.58 20.88
N ARG A 182 11.95 -5.05 20.03
CA ARG A 182 13.33 -5.41 20.44
C ARG A 182 14.31 -4.24 20.48
N THR A 183 13.88 -3.02 20.23
CA THR A 183 14.75 -1.84 20.24
C THR A 183 14.98 -1.37 21.67
N PRO A 184 16.24 -1.30 22.16
CA PRO A 184 16.51 -0.96 23.55
C PRO A 184 16.09 0.47 23.91
N ILE A 185 15.46 0.64 25.09
CA ILE A 185 15.11 1.94 25.66
C ILE A 185 16.10 2.24 26.79
N ARG A 186 16.90 3.31 26.64
CA ARG A 186 17.99 3.67 27.58
C ARG A 186 18.96 2.51 27.86
N GLY A 187 19.16 1.64 26.85
CA GLY A 187 20.03 0.46 26.96
C GLY A 187 19.38 -0.77 27.61
N SER A 188 18.12 -0.68 28.04
CA SER A 188 17.33 -1.83 28.51
C SER A 188 16.59 -2.48 27.35
N SER A 189 16.63 -3.80 27.26
CA SER A 189 15.88 -4.60 26.30
C SER A 189 14.72 -5.33 26.97
N PRO A 190 13.66 -5.71 26.23
CA PRO A 190 12.55 -6.47 26.82
C PRO A 190 13.02 -7.73 27.53
N GLY A 191 12.68 -7.86 28.81
CA GLY A 191 13.04 -9.01 29.64
C GLY A 191 14.32 -8.84 30.46
N ASP A 192 15.03 -7.72 30.32
CA ASP A 192 16.14 -7.37 31.23
C ASP A 192 15.62 -7.11 32.66
N ALA A 193 16.47 -7.33 33.65
CA ALA A 193 16.12 -7.06 35.04
C ALA A 193 15.92 -5.55 35.26
N GLY A 194 14.72 -5.14 35.67
CA GLY A 194 14.37 -3.73 35.88
C GLY A 194 13.89 -3.01 34.62
N ASP A 195 13.64 -3.71 33.52
CA ASP A 195 13.16 -3.12 32.26
C ASP A 195 11.91 -2.26 32.46
N ASP A 196 10.92 -2.77 33.21
CA ASP A 196 9.69 -2.03 33.53
C ASP A 196 9.96 -0.66 34.18
N GLU A 197 10.96 -0.58 35.08
CA GLU A 197 11.33 0.66 35.75
C GLU A 197 12.02 1.64 34.79
N VAL A 198 12.90 1.12 33.92
CA VAL A 198 13.60 1.92 32.90
C VAL A 198 12.62 2.50 31.89
N VAL A 199 11.69 1.67 31.40
CA VAL A 199 10.65 2.09 30.45
C VAL A 199 9.70 3.10 31.10
N ALA A 200 9.24 2.84 32.33
CA ALA A 200 8.38 3.78 33.06
C ALA A 200 9.07 5.14 33.29
N GLY A 201 10.36 5.13 33.66
CA GLY A 201 11.17 6.33 33.80
C GLY A 201 11.33 7.10 32.49
N PHE A 202 11.61 6.39 31.38
CA PHE A 202 11.65 7.00 30.06
C PHE A 202 10.33 7.67 29.68
N LEU A 203 9.19 6.99 29.88
CA LEU A 203 7.86 7.53 29.56
C LEU A 203 7.53 8.76 30.39
N ALA A 204 7.87 8.76 31.68
CA ALA A 204 7.68 9.91 32.57
C ALA A 204 8.48 11.13 32.08
N ASP A 205 9.77 10.93 31.77
CA ASP A 205 10.65 11.99 31.29
C ASP A 205 10.20 12.51 29.91
N TYR A 206 9.82 11.61 29.00
CA TYR A 206 9.31 11.97 27.69
C TYR A 206 8.03 12.80 27.80
N ARG A 207 7.08 12.39 28.64
CA ARG A 207 5.85 13.13 28.88
C ARG A 207 6.14 14.53 29.45
N ALA A 208 7.00 14.63 30.46
CA ALA A 208 7.37 15.91 31.06
C ALA A 208 8.00 16.86 30.02
N ALA A 209 8.91 16.36 29.18
CA ALA A 209 9.52 17.13 28.11
C ALA A 209 8.48 17.56 27.04
N HIS A 210 7.56 16.66 26.69
CA HIS A 210 6.52 16.95 25.71
C HIS A 210 5.54 18.02 26.21
N GLU A 211 5.12 17.96 27.47
CA GLU A 211 4.27 19.00 28.09
C GLU A 211 4.95 20.38 28.05
N VAL A 212 6.26 20.46 28.31
CA VAL A 212 7.03 21.71 28.18
C VAL A 212 7.07 22.21 26.73
N ALA A 213 7.27 21.31 25.76
CA ALA A 213 7.30 21.67 24.34
C ALA A 213 5.93 22.21 23.86
N VAL A 214 4.84 21.54 24.24
CA VAL A 214 3.47 21.97 23.93
C VAL A 214 3.19 23.34 24.56
N ARG A 215 3.53 23.56 25.84
CA ARG A 215 3.35 24.87 26.49
C ARG A 215 4.11 25.98 25.77
N ARG A 216 5.34 25.74 25.32
CA ARG A 216 6.12 26.71 24.54
C ARG A 216 5.46 27.02 23.19
N LEU A 217 4.95 26.00 22.50
CA LEU A 217 4.24 26.19 21.23
C LEU A 217 2.96 27.02 21.41
N VAL A 218 2.15 26.69 22.42
CA VAL A 218 0.91 27.43 22.73
C VAL A 218 1.22 28.87 23.09
N ALA A 219 2.26 29.13 23.91
CA ALA A 219 2.69 30.49 24.25
C ALA A 219 3.12 31.27 23.00
N SER A 220 3.93 30.67 22.12
CA SER A 220 4.36 31.30 20.86
C SER A 220 3.20 31.61 19.91
N ILE A 221 2.20 30.72 19.82
CA ILE A 221 0.97 30.97 19.03
C ILE A 221 0.15 32.10 19.65
N GLY A 222 0.00 32.13 20.98
CA GLY A 222 -0.69 33.19 21.70
C GLY A 222 -0.06 34.57 21.49
N GLU A 223 1.28 34.65 21.55
CA GLU A 223 2.03 35.87 21.24
C GLU A 223 1.86 36.32 19.79
N THR A 224 1.87 35.38 18.83
CA THR A 224 1.73 35.68 17.40
C THR A 224 0.29 36.09 17.03
N ALA A 225 -0.72 35.52 17.68
CA ALA A 225 -2.13 35.79 17.43
C ALA A 225 -2.71 36.94 18.31
N GLY A 226 -1.94 37.47 19.25
CA GLY A 226 -2.42 38.46 20.22
C GLY A 226 -3.47 37.90 21.19
N VAL A 227 -3.54 36.58 21.35
CA VAL A 227 -4.50 35.89 22.22
C VAL A 227 -3.81 35.55 23.54
N PRO A 228 -4.30 36.03 24.69
CA PRO A 228 -3.67 35.75 25.97
C PRO A 228 -3.74 34.25 26.32
N PRO A 229 -2.67 33.68 26.93
CA PRO A 229 -2.54 32.23 27.17
C PRO A 229 -3.74 31.57 27.88
N ALA A 230 -4.39 32.29 28.80
CA ALA A 230 -5.55 31.81 29.56
C ALA A 230 -6.77 31.47 28.69
N ALA A 231 -6.87 32.02 27.47
CA ALA A 231 -7.95 31.72 26.54
C ALA A 231 -7.71 30.45 25.70
N LEU A 232 -6.47 29.96 25.62
CA LEU A 232 -6.06 28.77 24.86
C LEU A 232 -6.13 27.48 25.71
N GLU A 233 -5.96 27.58 27.03
CA GLU A 233 -5.99 26.44 27.96
C GLU A 233 -7.41 25.98 28.36
N ALA A 234 -8.46 26.73 27.98
CA ALA A 234 -9.85 26.50 28.39
C ALA A 234 -10.71 25.70 27.38
N ARG A 235 -10.11 25.03 26.40
CA ARG A 235 -10.78 24.19 25.39
C ARG A 235 -10.09 22.85 25.27
#